data_AF-N1PU27-F1
#
_entry.id   AF-N1PU27-F1
#
_cell.length_a   1.000
_cell.length_b   1.000
_cell.length_c   1.000
_cell.angle_alpha   90.00
_cell.angle_beta   90.00
_cell.angle_gamma   90.00
#
_symmetry.space_group_name_H-M   'P 1'
#
loop_
_entity.id
_entity.type
_entity.pdbx_description
1 polymer ?
#
loop_
_entity_poly.entity_id
_entity_poly.type
_entity_poly.pdbx_seq_one_letter_code
_entity_poly.pdbx_strand_id
1 'polypeptide(L)'
;MTDTGGNLVQAHGGHIIQAQDGDSAWYWFGEDQTGETTSGHFIGVSCYKSTNISNSRVVERPKVLYNDQNSEYVMWFYGDSSDYGDAQVGVATSKTIDGQYEWKGNFKPFGNDSRDMTVWKDPDDGKAYLIFATSNNADFQIASLDDDYYNVTEALYTFRDVYQEAPGVFKIDGQFYLLFSPQDGWTPTTMATTLQPAWQALGRRKNYSRRRFLMLI
;
A
#
# COMPACT_ATOMS: atom_id res chain seq x y z
N MET A 1 -3.13 11.18 19.46
CA MET A 1 -1.72 11.12 19.94
C MET A 1 -1.00 12.40 19.52
N THR A 2 0.02 12.85 20.24
CA THR A 2 0.78 14.06 19.91
C THR A 2 2.25 13.75 19.62
N ASP A 3 2.88 14.55 18.79
CA ASP A 3 4.31 14.49 18.51
C ASP A 3 5.15 15.17 19.61
N THR A 4 6.47 15.20 19.43
CA THR A 4 7.42 15.82 20.36
C THR A 4 7.28 17.34 20.44
N GLY A 5 6.63 17.97 19.44
CA GLY A 5 6.27 19.39 19.45
C GLY A 5 4.92 19.67 20.11
N GLY A 6 4.19 18.64 20.56
CA GLY A 6 2.87 18.76 21.15
C GLY A 6 1.73 18.89 20.13
N ASN A 7 2.03 18.77 18.83
CA ASN A 7 1.01 18.81 17.78
C ASN A 7 0.33 17.45 17.65
N LEU A 8 -0.92 17.42 17.21
CA LEU A 8 -1.59 16.15 16.90
C LEU A 8 -0.86 15.46 15.73
N VAL A 9 -0.56 14.18 15.88
CA VAL A 9 -0.02 13.37 14.78
C VAL A 9 -1.12 13.18 13.75
N GLN A 10 -0.81 13.50 12.50
CA GLN A 10 -1.69 13.35 11.35
C GLN A 10 -1.03 12.38 10.39
N ALA A 11 -1.36 11.10 10.48
CA ALA A 11 -0.74 10.04 9.66
C ALA A 11 -1.78 8.93 9.36
N HIS A 12 -2.93 9.35 8.81
CA HIS A 12 -4.04 8.46 8.47
C HIS A 12 -3.68 7.53 7.31
N GLY A 13 -4.38 6.40 7.18
CA GLY A 13 -4.06 5.40 6.14
C GLY A 13 -2.64 4.83 6.23
N GLY A 14 -2.03 4.96 7.41
CA GLY A 14 -0.59 5.03 7.54
C GLY A 14 0.19 3.76 7.30
N HIS A 15 1.50 3.92 7.20
CA HIS A 15 2.49 2.90 6.94
C HIS A 15 3.70 3.09 7.83
N ILE A 16 4.12 2.02 8.48
CA ILE A 16 5.29 2.02 9.36
C ILE A 16 6.39 1.19 8.71
N ILE A 17 7.58 1.76 8.59
CA ILE A 17 8.76 1.11 8.01
C ILE A 17 10.00 1.53 8.80
N GLN A 18 10.90 0.58 9.03
CA GLN A 18 12.23 0.88 9.55
C GLN A 18 13.14 1.33 8.40
N ALA A 19 13.95 2.36 8.64
CA ALA A 19 14.96 2.78 7.69
C ALA A 19 15.91 1.62 7.33
N GLN A 20 16.34 1.60 6.07
CA GLN A 20 17.18 0.57 5.47
C GLN A 20 18.42 1.15 4.78
N ASP A 21 18.66 2.46 4.93
CA ASP A 21 19.80 3.22 4.42
C ASP A 21 20.90 3.46 5.48
N GLY A 22 20.98 2.56 6.47
CA GLY A 22 21.95 2.61 7.56
C GLY A 22 21.46 3.34 8.82
N ASP A 23 20.32 4.01 8.75
CA ASP A 23 19.55 4.41 9.93
C ASP A 23 18.76 3.19 10.47
N SER A 24 18.48 3.17 11.77
CA SER A 24 17.66 2.15 12.46
C SER A 24 16.34 2.72 13.00
N ALA A 25 16.07 4.00 12.75
CA ALA A 25 14.83 4.65 13.14
C ALA A 25 13.62 4.07 12.41
N TRP A 26 12.47 4.20 13.08
CA TRP A 26 11.16 3.84 12.54
C TRP A 26 10.45 5.09 12.05
N TYR A 27 9.87 5.01 10.85
CA TYR A 27 9.14 6.08 10.21
C TYR A 27 7.68 5.69 10.05
N TRP A 28 6.80 6.65 10.29
CA TRP A 28 5.37 6.51 10.07
C TRP A 28 4.93 7.52 9.01
N PHE A 29 4.59 7.01 7.83
CA PHE A 29 4.01 7.77 6.74
C PHE A 29 2.50 7.73 6.82
N GLY A 30 1.82 8.85 6.55
CA GLY A 30 0.37 8.83 6.40
C GLY A 30 -0.15 10.12 5.79
N GLU A 31 -1.46 10.22 5.67
CA GLU A 31 -2.12 11.42 5.19
C GLU A 31 -2.14 12.47 6.30
N ASP A 32 -1.76 13.71 5.96
CA ASP A 32 -2.06 14.88 6.76
C ASP A 32 -3.48 15.35 6.41
N GLN A 33 -4.36 15.35 7.40
CA GLN A 33 -5.75 15.79 7.28
C GLN A 33 -6.05 17.04 8.14
N THR A 34 -5.02 17.83 8.48
CA THR A 34 -5.16 19.02 9.32
C THR A 34 -6.10 20.07 8.71
N GLY A 35 -7.27 20.28 9.32
CA GLY A 35 -8.21 21.31 8.87
C GLY A 35 -9.15 20.86 7.76
N GLU A 36 -9.13 19.57 7.40
CA GLU A 36 -10.17 18.94 6.58
C GLU A 36 -11.53 19.04 7.28
N THR A 37 -12.55 19.52 6.56
CA THR A 37 -13.94 19.63 7.04
C THR A 37 -14.93 18.81 6.21
N THR A 38 -14.46 18.23 5.10
CA THR A 38 -15.18 17.34 4.18
C THR A 38 -14.23 16.23 3.73
N SER A 39 -14.72 15.02 3.49
CA SER A 39 -13.87 13.87 3.11
C SER A 39 -13.10 14.12 1.80
N GLY A 40 -11.78 13.88 1.81
CA GLY A 40 -11.01 13.58 0.60
C GLY A 40 -10.13 14.68 0.01
N HIS A 41 -9.93 15.85 0.63
CA HIS A 41 -8.88 16.77 0.16
C HIS A 41 -7.52 16.39 0.76
N PHE A 42 -6.48 16.45 -0.07
CA PHE A 42 -5.11 16.09 0.30
C PHE A 42 -4.31 17.33 0.69
N ILE A 43 -3.77 17.35 1.91
CA ILE A 43 -2.91 18.42 2.40
C ILE A 43 -1.44 18.03 2.27
N GLY A 44 -1.12 16.77 2.49
CA GLY A 44 0.22 16.23 2.33
C GLY A 44 0.33 14.77 2.78
N VAL A 45 1.42 14.11 2.39
CA VAL A 45 1.87 12.90 3.10
C VAL A 45 2.76 13.38 4.22
N SER A 46 2.34 13.16 5.47
CA SER A 46 3.20 13.35 6.62
C SER A 46 4.27 12.25 6.61
N CYS A 47 5.39 12.57 5.98
CA CYS A 47 6.68 12.26 6.58
C CYS A 47 7.13 13.58 7.20
N TYR A 48 7.83 13.58 8.32
CA TYR A 48 8.40 14.83 8.82
C TYR A 48 9.38 15.38 7.77
N LYS A 49 8.85 16.30 6.93
CA LYS A 49 9.35 17.14 5.83
C LYS A 49 9.09 16.75 4.34
N SER A 50 7.84 16.97 3.90
CA SER A 50 7.31 17.45 2.59
C SER A 50 7.71 16.76 1.26
N THR A 51 6.72 16.17 0.58
CA THR A 51 6.81 15.69 -0.82
C THR A 51 6.01 16.60 -1.76
N ASN A 52 6.50 16.80 -2.98
CA ASN A 52 5.91 17.71 -3.98
C ASN A 52 4.78 17.02 -4.77
N ILE A 53 3.91 16.30 -4.06
CA ILE A 53 2.74 15.64 -4.63
C ILE A 53 1.61 16.68 -4.64
N SER A 54 0.99 16.89 -5.80
CA SER A 54 0.08 18.02 -6.06
C SER A 54 -1.04 18.14 -5.03
N ASN A 55 -1.29 19.37 -4.55
CA ASN A 55 -2.37 19.72 -3.61
C ASN A 55 -3.79 19.70 -4.22
N SER A 56 -3.94 19.41 -5.52
CA SER A 56 -5.25 19.39 -6.19
C SER A 56 -5.79 17.97 -6.42
N ARG A 57 -5.08 16.94 -5.95
CA ARG A 57 -5.39 15.53 -6.19
C ARG A 57 -5.58 14.78 -4.89
N VAL A 58 -6.37 13.71 -4.92
CA VAL A 58 -6.50 12.78 -3.79
C VAL A 58 -5.23 11.93 -3.76
N VAL A 59 -4.60 11.86 -2.58
CA VAL A 59 -3.43 11.02 -2.32
C VAL A 59 -3.66 10.36 -0.98
N GLU A 60 -3.90 9.06 -1.03
CA GLU A 60 -4.31 8.28 0.14
C GLU A 60 -3.44 7.04 0.30
N ARG A 61 -3.42 6.53 1.53
CA ARG A 61 -2.75 5.28 1.92
C ARG A 61 -1.29 5.21 1.42
N PRO A 62 -0.44 6.23 1.62
CA PRO A 62 0.96 6.13 1.21
C PRO A 62 1.63 4.92 1.86
N LYS A 63 2.44 4.22 1.07
CA LYS A 63 3.26 3.07 1.46
C LYS A 63 4.65 3.28 0.89
N VAL A 64 5.69 2.90 1.63
CA VAL A 64 7.08 3.09 1.19
C VAL A 64 7.80 1.76 1.26
N LEU A 65 8.50 1.40 0.19
CA LEU A 65 9.41 0.26 0.16
C LEU A 65 10.83 0.76 -0.05
N TYR A 66 11.80 0.10 0.56
CA TYR A 66 13.21 0.29 0.19
C TYR A 66 13.61 -0.69 -0.90
N ASN A 67 14.15 -0.19 -2.00
CA ASN A 67 14.73 -0.96 -3.08
C ASN A 67 16.26 -1.05 -2.86
N ASP A 68 16.75 -2.24 -2.53
CA ASP A 68 18.17 -2.46 -2.22
C ASP A 68 19.06 -2.26 -3.46
N GLN A 69 18.58 -2.68 -4.62
CA GLN A 69 19.32 -2.61 -5.88
C GLN A 69 19.65 -1.16 -6.26
N ASN A 70 18.67 -0.27 -6.08
CA ASN A 70 18.79 1.14 -6.46
C ASN A 70 19.17 2.05 -5.28
N SER A 71 19.26 1.47 -4.08
CA SER A 71 19.49 2.16 -2.81
C SER A 71 18.57 3.37 -2.66
N GLU A 72 17.27 3.13 -2.75
CA GLU A 72 16.26 4.19 -2.73
C GLU A 72 14.93 3.74 -2.11
N TYR A 73 14.17 4.73 -1.67
CA TYR A 73 12.82 4.57 -1.18
C TYR A 73 11.82 4.85 -2.30
N VAL A 74 10.88 3.92 -2.48
CA VAL A 74 9.83 3.98 -3.49
C VAL A 74 8.49 4.08 -2.76
N MET A 75 7.86 5.24 -2.87
CA MET A 75 6.52 5.49 -2.34
C MET A 75 5.48 5.13 -3.38
N TRP A 76 4.49 4.35 -2.95
CA TRP A 76 3.26 4.09 -3.67
C TRP A 76 2.08 4.67 -2.90
N PHE A 77 1.09 5.19 -3.61
CA PHE A 77 -0.14 5.72 -3.02
C PHE A 77 -1.32 5.53 -3.96
N TYR A 78 -2.53 5.54 -3.40
CA TYR A 78 -3.74 5.70 -4.19
C TYR A 78 -3.84 7.16 -4.64
N GLY A 79 -3.89 7.37 -5.96
CA GLY A 79 -3.93 8.69 -6.57
C GLY A 79 -5.21 8.88 -7.37
N ASP A 80 -6.00 9.89 -7.05
CA ASP A 80 -7.29 10.14 -7.70
C ASP A 80 -7.56 11.63 -7.99
N SER A 81 -8.61 11.90 -8.76
CA SER A 81 -9.28 13.19 -8.84
C SER A 81 -10.19 13.38 -7.62
N SER A 82 -10.61 14.62 -7.35
CA SER A 82 -11.45 14.95 -6.18
C SER A 82 -12.82 14.25 -6.16
N ASP A 83 -13.26 13.71 -7.29
CA ASP A 83 -14.51 12.95 -7.46
C ASP A 83 -14.30 11.43 -7.56
N TYR A 84 -13.09 10.93 -7.28
CA TYR A 84 -12.74 9.50 -7.25
C TYR A 84 -12.92 8.78 -8.62
N GLY A 85 -12.80 9.54 -9.71
CA GLY A 85 -13.04 9.09 -11.08
C GLY A 85 -11.79 8.57 -11.81
N ASP A 86 -10.59 8.99 -11.40
CA ASP A 86 -9.34 8.59 -12.03
C ASP A 86 -8.91 7.18 -11.65
N ALA A 87 -9.09 6.76 -10.39
CA ALA A 87 -8.76 5.44 -9.84
C ALA A 87 -7.39 4.91 -10.29
N GLN A 88 -6.31 5.58 -9.88
CA GLN A 88 -4.93 5.31 -10.26
C GLN A 88 -4.05 5.01 -9.04
N VAL A 89 -2.89 4.40 -9.29
CA VAL A 89 -1.76 4.46 -8.35
C VAL A 89 -0.87 5.63 -8.73
N GLY A 90 -0.18 6.20 -7.74
CA GLY A 90 0.95 7.10 -7.95
C GLY A 90 2.24 6.52 -7.38
N VAL A 91 3.35 6.84 -8.04
CA VAL A 91 4.70 6.40 -7.63
C VAL A 91 5.61 7.61 -7.48
N ALA A 92 6.41 7.65 -6.42
CA ALA A 92 7.43 8.65 -6.18
C ALA A 92 8.67 8.05 -5.52
N THR A 93 9.85 8.65 -5.70
CA THR A 93 11.12 8.08 -5.20
C THR A 93 11.97 9.08 -4.44
N SER A 94 12.72 8.62 -3.44
CA SER A 94 13.70 9.43 -2.70
C SER A 94 14.93 8.60 -2.36
N LYS A 95 16.10 9.24 -2.25
CA LYS A 95 17.33 8.58 -1.77
C LYS A 95 17.41 8.47 -0.25
N THR A 96 16.61 9.23 0.49
CA THR A 96 16.48 9.11 1.96
C THR A 96 15.02 8.91 2.32
N ILE A 97 14.78 8.19 3.42
CA ILE A 97 13.42 7.82 3.84
C ILE A 97 12.52 9.04 4.09
N ASP A 98 13.08 10.11 4.64
CA ASP A 98 12.42 11.38 4.98
C ASP A 98 12.73 12.52 4.01
N GLY A 99 13.35 12.20 2.87
CA GLY A 99 13.71 13.16 1.86
C GLY A 99 12.52 13.67 1.06
N GLN A 100 12.80 14.60 0.15
CA GLN A 100 11.83 15.02 -0.85
C GLN A 100 11.66 13.91 -1.89
N TYR A 101 10.46 13.33 -1.95
CA TYR A 101 10.14 12.34 -2.98
C TYR A 101 9.87 13.02 -4.33
N GLU A 102 10.55 12.54 -5.35
CA GLU A 102 10.37 12.92 -6.75
C GLU A 102 9.25 12.09 -7.38
N TRP A 103 8.21 12.76 -7.84
CA TRP A 103 7.06 12.11 -8.47
C TRP A 103 7.43 11.50 -9.82
N LYS A 104 7.14 10.21 -10.01
CA LYS A 104 7.37 9.50 -11.26
C LYS A 104 6.16 9.47 -12.19
N GLY A 105 4.95 9.66 -11.64
CA GLY A 105 3.70 9.66 -12.39
C GLY A 105 2.59 8.88 -11.71
N ASN A 106 1.40 8.98 -12.30
CA ASN A 106 0.25 8.15 -11.96
C ASN A 106 -0.14 7.28 -13.15
N PHE A 107 -0.67 6.08 -12.87
CA PHE A 107 -1.17 5.18 -13.90
C PHE A 107 -2.20 4.20 -13.35
N LYS A 108 -2.95 3.58 -14.27
CA LYS A 108 -3.85 2.46 -13.98
C LYS A 108 -3.09 1.14 -14.11
N PRO A 109 -2.93 0.32 -13.06
CA PRO A 109 -2.28 -0.99 -13.16
C PRO A 109 -2.94 -1.85 -14.23
N PHE A 110 -2.17 -2.26 -15.25
CA PHE A 110 -2.67 -2.97 -16.44
C PHE A 110 -3.82 -2.26 -17.19
N GLY A 111 -3.96 -0.95 -17.04
CA GLY A 111 -5.08 -0.17 -17.59
C GLY A 111 -6.39 -0.27 -16.78
N ASN A 112 -6.39 -0.96 -15.64
CA ASN A 112 -7.56 -1.11 -14.76
C ASN A 112 -7.55 -0.14 -13.58
N ASP A 113 -8.73 0.07 -12.99
CA ASP A 113 -8.87 0.83 -11.74
C ASP A 113 -7.94 0.31 -10.65
N SER A 114 -7.40 1.24 -9.85
CA SER A 114 -6.86 0.94 -8.53
C SER A 114 -7.39 1.98 -7.56
N ARG A 115 -8.00 1.53 -6.47
CA ARG A 115 -8.38 2.39 -5.35
C ARG A 115 -7.55 2.01 -4.12
N ASP A 116 -8.21 1.65 -3.02
CA ASP A 116 -7.59 1.16 -1.81
C ASP A 116 -6.49 0.12 -2.11
N MET A 117 -5.29 0.41 -1.60
CA MET A 117 -4.09 -0.33 -1.97
C MET A 117 -3.10 -0.45 -0.83
N THR A 118 -2.20 -1.41 -0.99
CA THR A 118 -0.95 -1.50 -0.24
C THR A 118 0.14 -2.09 -1.13
N VAL A 119 1.39 -1.87 -0.76
CA VAL A 119 2.52 -2.62 -1.33
C VAL A 119 3.23 -3.41 -0.25
N TRP A 120 3.80 -4.54 -0.64
CA TRP A 120 4.52 -5.41 0.27
C TRP A 120 5.75 -5.99 -0.41
N LYS A 121 6.90 -5.95 0.28
CA LYS A 121 8.16 -6.56 -0.14
C LYS A 121 8.39 -7.84 0.65
N ASP A 122 8.65 -8.95 -0.02
CA ASP A 122 9.00 -10.20 0.65
C ASP A 122 10.39 -10.08 1.28
N PRO A 123 10.51 -10.23 2.60
CA PRO A 123 11.81 -10.17 3.27
C PRO A 123 12.75 -11.32 2.86
N ASP A 124 12.23 -12.42 2.28
CA ASP A 124 13.06 -13.58 1.93
C ASP A 124 13.77 -13.44 0.57
N ASP A 125 13.14 -12.78 -0.41
CA ASP A 125 13.66 -12.71 -1.78
C ASP A 125 13.66 -11.29 -2.39
N GLY A 126 13.17 -10.29 -1.66
CA GLY A 126 13.15 -8.90 -2.11
C GLY A 126 12.12 -8.62 -3.22
N LYS A 127 11.27 -9.57 -3.62
CA LYS A 127 10.21 -9.26 -4.58
C LYS A 127 9.13 -8.42 -3.94
N ALA A 128 8.61 -7.45 -4.68
CA ALA A 128 7.55 -6.58 -4.22
C ALA A 128 6.26 -6.79 -4.98
N TYR A 129 5.14 -6.46 -4.33
CA TYR A 129 3.81 -6.73 -4.83
C TYR A 129 2.87 -5.56 -4.52
N LEU A 130 1.96 -5.29 -5.44
CA LEU A 130 0.81 -4.42 -5.25
C LEU A 130 -0.41 -5.27 -4.91
N ILE A 131 -1.15 -4.89 -3.87
CA ILE A 131 -2.45 -5.46 -3.53
C ILE A 131 -3.47 -4.34 -3.53
N PHE A 132 -4.54 -4.48 -4.31
CA PHE A 132 -5.43 -3.34 -4.60
C PHE A 132 -6.86 -3.75 -4.94
N ALA A 133 -7.82 -2.88 -4.60
CA ALA A 133 -9.19 -2.94 -5.07
C ALA A 133 -9.30 -2.41 -6.50
N THR A 134 -10.00 -3.14 -7.37
CA THR A 134 -10.11 -2.86 -8.82
C THR A 134 -11.52 -3.14 -9.34
N SER A 135 -11.75 -2.88 -10.63
CA SER A 135 -13.03 -3.09 -11.33
C SER A 135 -14.20 -2.43 -10.61
N ASN A 136 -14.12 -1.10 -10.43
CA ASN A 136 -15.08 -0.34 -9.62
C ASN A 136 -15.31 -0.98 -8.23
N ASN A 137 -14.20 -1.31 -7.55
CA ASN A 137 -14.19 -1.89 -6.21
C ASN A 137 -14.76 -3.31 -6.07
N ALA A 138 -15.26 -3.94 -7.14
CA ALA A 138 -15.81 -5.30 -7.07
C ALA A 138 -14.73 -6.38 -6.87
N ASP A 139 -13.58 -6.21 -7.51
CA ASP A 139 -12.51 -7.19 -7.53
C ASP A 139 -11.34 -6.76 -6.64
N PHE A 140 -10.59 -7.73 -6.14
CA PHE A 140 -9.35 -7.51 -5.38
C PHE A 140 -8.20 -8.24 -6.07
N GLN A 141 -7.08 -7.57 -6.31
CA GLN A 141 -5.99 -8.14 -7.11
C GLN A 141 -4.64 -8.05 -6.39
N ILE A 142 -3.83 -9.09 -6.60
CA ILE A 142 -2.42 -9.14 -6.23
C ILE A 142 -1.60 -9.13 -7.53
N ALA A 143 -0.65 -8.22 -7.65
CA ALA A 143 0.25 -8.11 -8.79
C ALA A 143 1.71 -8.02 -8.33
N SER A 144 2.65 -8.57 -9.09
CA SER A 144 4.08 -8.34 -8.88
C SER A 144 4.49 -6.95 -9.37
N LEU A 145 5.49 -6.37 -8.73
CA LEU A 145 6.20 -5.19 -9.21
C LEU A 145 7.41 -5.59 -10.07
N ASP A 146 7.93 -4.64 -10.86
CA ASP A 146 9.23 -4.79 -11.53
C ASP A 146 10.40 -4.67 -10.54
N ASP A 147 11.63 -4.92 -11.01
CA ASP A 147 12.84 -4.93 -10.16
C ASP A 147 13.17 -3.55 -9.57
N ASP A 148 12.68 -2.46 -10.19
CA ASP A 148 12.82 -1.08 -9.70
C ASP A 148 11.69 -0.69 -8.73
N TYR A 149 10.65 -1.51 -8.62
CA TYR A 149 9.38 -1.23 -7.94
C TYR A 149 8.59 -0.04 -8.50
N TYR A 150 8.74 0.29 -9.77
CA TYR A 150 8.10 1.45 -10.39
C TYR A 150 6.79 1.10 -11.11
N ASN A 151 6.61 -0.15 -11.51
CA ASN A 151 5.44 -0.58 -12.26
C ASN A 151 5.01 -2.00 -11.88
N VAL A 152 3.77 -2.35 -12.23
CA VAL A 152 3.26 -3.73 -12.13
C VAL A 152 3.70 -4.56 -13.34
N THR A 153 4.00 -5.83 -13.13
CA THR A 153 4.52 -6.73 -14.18
C THR A 153 3.58 -7.90 -14.48
N GLU A 154 3.02 -8.55 -13.47
CA GLU A 154 2.14 -9.72 -13.63
C GLU A 154 0.97 -9.65 -12.65
N ALA A 155 -0.25 -9.87 -13.13
CA ALA A 155 -1.41 -10.10 -12.29
C ALA A 155 -1.38 -11.53 -11.77
N LEU A 156 -0.98 -11.69 -10.51
CA LEU A 156 -0.71 -12.98 -9.88
C LEU A 156 -1.98 -13.70 -9.43
N TYR A 157 -2.95 -12.94 -8.92
CA TYR A 157 -4.23 -13.47 -8.49
C TYR A 157 -5.31 -12.38 -8.46
N THR A 158 -6.53 -12.74 -8.85
CA THR A 158 -7.71 -11.87 -8.71
C THR A 158 -8.81 -12.59 -7.93
N PHE A 159 -9.21 -12.01 -6.81
CA PHE A 159 -10.42 -12.34 -6.09
C PHE A 159 -11.57 -11.58 -6.77
N ARG A 160 -12.47 -12.30 -7.44
CA ARG A 160 -13.58 -11.71 -8.17
C ARG A 160 -14.79 -11.51 -7.27
N ASP A 161 -15.47 -10.38 -7.41
CA ASP A 161 -16.78 -10.11 -6.77
C ASP A 161 -16.74 -10.25 -5.24
N VAL A 162 -15.71 -9.71 -4.61
CA VAL A 162 -15.46 -9.81 -3.16
C VAL A 162 -15.64 -8.51 -2.40
N TYR A 163 -15.60 -7.35 -3.10
CA TYR A 163 -15.83 -6.02 -2.51
C TYR A 163 -14.95 -5.75 -1.27
N GLN A 164 -13.63 -5.96 -1.42
CA GLN A 164 -12.63 -5.82 -0.37
C GLN A 164 -11.79 -4.56 -0.58
N GLU A 165 -11.35 -3.94 0.52
CA GLU A 165 -10.53 -2.73 0.53
C GLU A 165 -9.54 -2.73 1.72
N ALA A 166 -8.80 -1.65 1.91
CA ALA A 166 -7.80 -1.45 2.97
C ALA A 166 -6.83 -2.64 3.19
N PRO A 167 -6.14 -3.17 2.15
CA PRO A 167 -5.25 -4.31 2.31
C PRO A 167 -4.08 -4.04 3.27
N GLY A 168 -3.71 -5.07 4.03
CA GLY A 168 -2.45 -5.13 4.78
C GLY A 168 -1.84 -6.52 4.66
N VAL A 169 -0.52 -6.61 4.48
CA VAL A 169 0.19 -7.88 4.33
C VAL A 169 1.31 -7.99 5.36
N PHE A 170 1.42 -9.16 5.98
CA PHE A 170 2.55 -9.50 6.85
C PHE A 170 2.86 -10.99 6.75
N LYS A 171 4.03 -11.39 7.27
CA LYS A 171 4.52 -12.76 7.22
C LYS A 171 5.00 -13.20 8.60
N ILE A 172 4.55 -14.37 9.08
CA ILE A 172 4.94 -14.98 10.35
C ILE A 172 5.31 -16.43 10.06
N ASP A 173 6.50 -16.86 10.50
CA ASP A 173 6.98 -18.25 10.35
C ASP A 173 6.87 -18.80 8.91
N GLY A 174 7.22 -17.97 7.92
CA GLY A 174 7.13 -18.30 6.50
C GLY A 174 5.71 -18.28 5.91
N GLN A 175 4.69 -18.00 6.74
CA GLN A 175 3.30 -17.92 6.32
C GLN A 175 2.88 -16.46 6.10
N PHE A 176 2.26 -16.19 4.95
CA PHE A 176 1.72 -14.89 4.57
C PHE A 176 0.29 -14.73 5.07
N TYR A 177 -0.02 -13.53 5.52
CA TYR A 177 -1.32 -13.12 6.01
C TYR A 177 -1.75 -11.87 5.26
N LEU A 178 -2.98 -11.89 4.75
CA LEU A 178 -3.62 -10.75 4.11
C LEU A 178 -4.82 -10.33 4.94
N LEU A 179 -4.78 -9.09 5.41
CA LEU A 179 -5.86 -8.36 6.08
C LEU A 179 -6.54 -7.45 5.07
N PHE A 180 -7.85 -7.25 5.23
CA PHE A 180 -8.65 -6.34 4.42
C PHE A 180 -9.97 -6.05 5.16
N SER A 181 -10.66 -4.98 4.76
CA SER A 181 -12.02 -4.68 5.21
C SER A 181 -13.03 -4.93 4.08
N PRO A 182 -14.26 -5.37 4.41
CA PRO A 182 -15.40 -5.19 3.52
C PRO A 182 -15.67 -3.70 3.29
N GLN A 183 -16.15 -3.36 2.10
CA GLN A 183 -16.51 -2.00 1.72
C GLN A 183 -17.79 -1.53 2.40
N ASP A 184 -17.66 -0.49 3.23
CA ASP A 184 -18.79 0.27 3.80
C ASP A 184 -18.44 1.77 3.92
N GLY A 185 -17.61 2.24 2.98
CA GLY A 185 -17.06 3.59 2.98
C GLY A 185 -16.28 3.89 4.26
N TRP A 186 -16.61 5.00 4.91
CA TRP A 186 -15.96 5.42 6.16
C TRP A 186 -16.48 4.69 7.41
N THR A 187 -17.49 3.82 7.27
CA THR A 187 -18.05 3.07 8.40
C THR A 187 -17.12 1.91 8.75
N PRO A 188 -16.64 1.80 10.00
CA PRO A 188 -15.79 0.67 10.38
C PRO A 188 -16.51 -0.65 10.24
N THR A 189 -15.87 -1.61 9.58
CA THR A 189 -16.33 -2.99 9.44
C THR A 189 -15.45 -3.95 10.24
N THR A 190 -15.94 -5.15 10.51
CA THR A 190 -15.10 -6.21 11.09
C THR A 190 -14.02 -6.60 10.08
N MET A 191 -12.75 -6.43 10.46
CA MET A 191 -11.63 -6.84 9.61
C MET A 191 -11.70 -8.33 9.33
N ALA A 192 -11.49 -8.70 8.07
CA ALA A 192 -11.39 -10.09 7.66
C ALA A 192 -9.92 -10.45 7.39
N THR A 193 -9.59 -11.72 7.61
CA THR A 193 -8.26 -12.26 7.34
C THR A 193 -8.40 -13.45 6.39
N THR A 194 -7.58 -13.52 5.33
CA THR A 194 -7.45 -14.79 4.58
C THR A 194 -6.13 -15.45 4.90
N LEU A 195 -6.23 -16.76 5.15
CA LEU A 195 -5.12 -17.70 5.11
C LEU A 195 -5.22 -18.46 3.79
N GLN A 196 -4.28 -18.21 2.88
CA GLN A 196 -3.75 -19.22 1.96
C GLN A 196 -4.40 -19.61 0.60
N PRO A 197 -5.39 -18.95 -0.04
CA PRO A 197 -5.72 -19.36 -1.42
C PRO A 197 -4.77 -18.77 -2.48
N ALA A 198 -4.40 -17.49 -2.40
CA ALA A 198 -3.67 -16.81 -3.49
C ALA A 198 -2.18 -17.17 -3.57
N TRP A 199 -1.47 -17.18 -2.44
CA TRP A 199 -0.01 -17.39 -2.45
C TRP A 199 0.41 -18.86 -2.61
N GLN A 200 -0.48 -19.83 -2.32
CA GLN A 200 -0.20 -21.22 -2.68
C GLN A 200 -0.17 -21.44 -4.20
N ALA A 201 -0.82 -20.57 -5.00
CA ALA A 201 -0.71 -20.60 -6.46
C ALA A 201 0.66 -20.07 -6.93
N LEU A 202 1.24 -19.09 -6.22
CA LEU A 202 2.53 -18.46 -6.53
C LEU A 202 3.74 -19.26 -6.04
N GLY A 203 3.62 -19.91 -4.88
CA GLY A 203 4.64 -20.79 -4.30
C GLY A 203 4.71 -22.19 -4.92
N ARG A 204 3.84 -22.53 -5.88
CA ARG A 204 3.80 -23.87 -6.52
C ARG A 204 4.94 -24.17 -7.50
N ARG A 205 6.07 -23.45 -7.42
CA ARG A 205 7.31 -23.84 -8.10
C ARG A 205 8.35 -24.54 -7.21
N LYS A 206 8.24 -24.58 -5.87
CA LYS A 206 9.11 -25.44 -5.04
C LYS A 206 8.40 -25.97 -3.78
N ASN A 207 8.16 -27.28 -3.79
CA ASN A 207 7.81 -28.19 -2.69
C ASN A 207 7.80 -27.61 -1.26
N TYR A 208 6.65 -27.58 -0.59
CA TYR A 208 6.54 -27.96 0.84
C TYR A 208 5.10 -28.44 1.17
N SER A 209 5.03 -29.37 2.12
CA SER A 209 3.89 -30.23 2.40
C SER A 209 2.71 -29.54 3.10
N ARG A 210 1.49 -29.86 2.62
CA ARG A 210 0.15 -29.77 3.24
C ARG A 210 0.09 -29.34 4.72
N ARG A 211 -0.78 -28.37 5.05
CA ARG A 211 -1.66 -28.37 6.25
C ARG A 211 -2.76 -27.29 6.23
N ARG A 212 -4.00 -27.79 6.29
CA ARG A 212 -5.26 -27.34 6.95
C ARG A 212 -5.60 -25.84 7.06
N PHE A 213 -6.79 -25.53 6.51
CA PHE A 213 -7.57 -24.31 6.66
C PHE A 213 -8.09 -24.12 8.09
N LEU A 214 -8.04 -22.89 8.59
CA LEU A 214 -8.90 -22.39 9.67
C LEU A 214 -9.26 -20.94 9.33
N MET A 215 -10.54 -20.71 9.01
CA MET A 215 -11.14 -19.38 9.01
C MET A 215 -11.61 -19.13 10.44
N LEU A 216 -10.98 -18.20 11.14
CA LEU A 216 -11.54 -17.68 12.40
C LEU A 216 -12.46 -16.53 12.01
N ILE A 217 -13.76 -16.78 12.19
CA ILE A 217 -14.81 -15.75 12.27
C ILE A 217 -14.80 -15.13 13.67
#